data_AF-A0A7S9CTV8-F1
#
_entry.id   AF-A0A7S9CTV8-F1
#
_cell.length_a   1.000
_cell.length_b   1.000
_cell.length_c   1.000
_cell.angle_alpha   90.00
_cell.angle_beta   90.00
_cell.angle_gamma   90.00
#
_symmetry.space_group_name_H-M   'P 1'
#
loop_
_entity.id
_entity.type
_entity.pdbx_description
1 polymer ?
#
loop_
_entity_poly.entity_id
_entity_poly.type
_entity_poly.pdbx_seq_one_letter_code
_entity_poly.pdbx_strand_id
1 'polypeptide(L)' 'MNRLFYDPNTARPYVGFRLSAHQLAALDEARLNLRQGRSEFVRQAIDERLQRLQAAAK' A
#
# COMPACT_ATOMS: atom_id res chain seq x y z
N MET A 1 -6.08 -7.25 18.51
CA MET A 1 -7.07 -6.22 18.15
C MET A 1 -6.40 -5.28 17.15
N ASN A 2 -6.66 -5.43 15.84
CA ASN A 2 -6.03 -4.60 14.81
C ASN A 2 -6.56 -3.16 14.93
N ARG A 3 -5.70 -2.23 15.38
CA ARG A 3 -6.08 -0.83 15.54
C ARG A 3 -6.02 -0.16 14.17
N LEU A 4 -7.16 -0.13 13.48
CA LEU A 4 -7.34 0.67 12.28
C LEU A 4 -7.31 2.15 12.70
N PHE A 5 -6.39 2.94 12.12
CA PHE A 5 -6.38 4.38 12.34
C PHE A 5 -7.46 5.00 11.44
N TYR A 6 -8.20 5.97 11.97
CA TYR A 6 -9.30 6.60 11.27
C TYR A 6 -8.88 7.98 10.79
N ASP A 7 -9.08 8.27 9.51
CA ASP A 7 -8.92 9.63 8.99
C ASP A 7 -10.25 10.37 9.19
N PRO A 8 -10.30 11.37 10.11
CA PRO A 8 -11.55 12.07 10.41
C PRO A 8 -12.08 12.89 9.22
N ASN A 9 -11.24 13.22 8.23
CA ASN A 9 -11.64 14.02 7.08
C ASN A 9 -12.27 13.17 5.97
N THR A 10 -11.88 11.89 5.87
CA THR A 10 -12.36 10.98 4.80
C THR A 10 -13.26 9.86 5.30
N ALA A 11 -13.46 9.77 6.62
CA ALA A 11 -14.26 8.74 7.29
C ALA A 11 -13.81 7.29 6.98
N ARG A 12 -12.53 7.11 6.61
CA ARG A 12 -11.97 5.85 6.15
C ARG A 12 -10.81 5.36 7.03
N PRO A 13 -10.62 4.04 7.15
CA PRO A 13 -9.40 3.50 7.73
C PRO A 13 -8.20 3.93 6.90
N TYR A 14 -7.16 4.46 7.55
CA TYR A 14 -5.88 4.76 6.95
C TYR A 14 -4.76 3.96 7.64
N VAL A 15 -3.71 3.69 6.90
CA VAL A 15 -2.47 3.10 7.41
C VAL A 15 -1.32 3.97 6.94
N GLY A 16 -0.52 4.46 7.88
CA GLY A 16 0.73 5.17 7.59
C GLY A 16 1.90 4.20 7.53
N PHE A 17 2.78 4.38 6.54
CA PHE A 17 4.00 3.59 6.41
C PHE A 17 5.23 4.48 6.61
N ARG A 18 6.23 3.96 7.32
CA ARG A 18 7.57 4.55 7.34
C ARG A 18 8.43 3.80 6.34
N LEU A 19 8.87 4.49 5.30
CA LEU A 19 9.76 3.96 4.27
C LEU A 19 11.10 4.69 4.34
N SER A 20 12.18 3.99 4.01
CA SER A 20 13.45 4.68 3.76
C SER A 20 13.34 5.57 2.52
N ALA A 21 14.22 6.56 2.39
CA ALA A 21 14.23 7.45 1.22
C ALA A 21 14.36 6.67 -0.10
N HIS A 22 15.20 5.63 -0.12
CA HIS A 22 15.38 4.75 -1.28
C HIS A 22 14.08 4.01 -1.65
N GLN A 23 13.38 3.45 -0.65
CA GLN A 23 12.11 2.77 -0.89
C GLN A 23 11.02 3.72 -1.37
N LEU A 24 10.98 4.94 -0.83
CA LEU A 24 10.03 5.97 -1.26
C LEU A 24 10.29 6.39 -2.71
N ALA A 25 11.56 6.58 -3.10
CA ALA A 25 11.94 6.93 -4.46
C ALA A 25 11.54 5.82 -5.46
N ALA A 26 11.86 4.56 -5.14
CA ALA A 26 11.49 3.42 -5.99
C ALA A 26 9.96 3.27 -6.13
N LEU A 27 9.20 3.49 -5.06
CA LEU A 27 7.74 3.50 -5.09
C LEU A 27 7.22 4.62 -6.00
N ASP A 28 7.74 5.84 -5.84
CA ASP A 28 7.32 6.99 -6.62
C ASP A 28 7.62 6.82 -8.12
N GLU A 29 8.77 6.25 -8.48
CA GLU A 29 9.10 5.91 -9.86
C GLU A 29 8.14 4.86 -10.43
N ALA A 30 7.92 3.75 -9.72
CA ALA A 30 7.06 2.66 -10.17
C ALA A 30 5.61 3.12 -10.41
N ARG A 31 5.02 3.88 -9.47
CA ARG A 31 3.65 4.38 -9.66
C ARG A 31 3.53 5.36 -10.82
N LEU A 32 4.57 6.15 -11.11
CA LEU A 32 4.55 7.13 -12.21
C LEU A 32 4.55 6.39 -13.55
N ASN A 33 5.36 5.35 -13.69
CA ASN A 33 5.37 4.48 -14.88
C ASN A 33 4.01 3.80 -15.11
N LEU A 34 3.29 3.46 -14.04
CA LEU A 34 1.95 2.88 -14.09
C LEU A 34 0.82 3.91 -14.14
N ARG A 35 1.13 5.21 -14.05
CA ARG A 35 0.17 6.33 -13.99
C ARG A 35 -0.84 6.21 -12.84
N GLN A 36 -0.39 5.70 -11.70
CA GLN A 36 -1.22 5.47 -10.52
C GLN A 36 -0.96 6.49 -9.41
N GLY A 37 -2.00 6.73 -8.60
CA GLY A 37 -1.84 7.41 -7.32
C GLY A 37 -1.09 6.55 -6.30
N ARG A 38 -0.41 7.17 -5.32
CA ARG A 38 0.34 6.44 -4.26
C ARG A 38 -0.53 5.42 -3.54
N SER A 39 -1.71 5.81 -3.08
CA SER A 39 -2.63 4.93 -2.34
C SER A 39 -3.23 3.84 -3.21
N GLU A 40 -3.36 4.04 -4.52
CA GLU A 40 -3.81 3.01 -5.47
C GLU A 40 -2.71 1.96 -5.66
N PHE A 41 -1.51 2.42 -5.99
CA PHE A 41 -0.34 1.56 -6.16
C PHE A 41 -0.09 0.68 -4.92
N VAL A 42 -0.10 1.27 -3.72
CA VAL A 42 0.13 0.52 -2.47
C VAL A 42 -0.98 -0.49 -2.22
N ARG A 43 -2.25 -0.17 -2.50
CA ARG A 43 -3.36 -1.13 -2.35
C ARG A 43 -3.19 -2.32 -3.29
N GLN A 44 -2.85 -2.08 -4.55
CA GLN A 44 -2.59 -3.14 -5.52
C GLN A 44 -1.41 -4.02 -5.09
N ALA A 45 -0.28 -3.42 -4.70
CA ALA A 45 0.90 -4.17 -4.27
C ALA A 45 0.63 -5.07 -3.04
N ILE A 46 -0.19 -4.60 -2.09
CA ILE A 46 -0.63 -5.39 -0.94
C ILE A 46 -1.51 -6.56 -1.41
N ASP A 47 -2.49 -6.31 -2.26
CA ASP A 47 -3.42 -7.34 -2.75
C ASP A 47 -2.67 -8.45 -3.50
N GLU A 48 -1.77 -8.08 -4.43
CA GLU A 48 -0.93 -9.03 -5.17
C GLU A 48 -0.01 -9.86 -4.25
N ARG A 49 0.49 -9.27 -3.16
CA ARG A 49 1.30 -10.01 -2.18
C ARG A 49 0.44 -10.98 -1.37
N LEU A 50 -0.75 -10.57 -0.93
CA LEU A 50 -1.67 -11.41 -0.17
C LEU A 50 -2.14 -12.60 -1.00
N GLN A 51 -2.53 -12.39 -2.26
CA GLN A 51 -2.93 -13.45 -3.17
C GLN A 51 -1.83 -14.50 -3.34
N ARG A 52 -0.57 -14.08 -3.54
CA ARG A 52 0.58 -14.99 -3.65
C ARG A 52 0.81 -15.79 -2.36
N LEU A 53 0.69 -15.15 -1.20
CA LEU A 53 0.85 -15.84 0.09
C LEU A 53 -0.27 -16.87 0.33
N GLN A 54 -1.51 -16.53 -0.02
CA GLN A 54 -2.65 -17.45 0.08
C GLN A 54 -2.53 -18.63 -0.88
N ALA A 55 -2.02 -18.39 -2.10
CA ALA A 55 -1.75 -19.45 -3.06
C ALA A 55 -0.65 -20.40 -2.58
N ALA A 56 0.41 -19.88 -1.94
CA ALA A 56 1.52 -20.67 -1.41
C ALA A 56 1.19 -21.44 -0.12
N ALA A 57 0.12 -21.05 0.59
CA ALA A 57 -0.33 -21.71 1.82
C ALA A 57 -1.33 -22.86 1.56
N LYS A 58 -1.67 -23.13 0.30
CA LYS A 58 -2.45 -24.29 -0.16
C LYS A 58 -1.52 -25.37 -0.68
#